data_AF-A0AA96ZWI1-F1
#
_entry.id   AF-A0AA96ZWI1-F1
#
_cell.length_a   1.000
_cell.length_b   1.000
_cell.length_c   1.000
_cell.angle_alpha   90.00
_cell.angle_beta   90.00
_cell.angle_gamma   90.00
#
_symmetry.space_group_name_H-M   'P 1'
#
loop_
_entity.id
_entity.type
_entity.pdbx_description
1 polymer ?
#
loop_
_entity_poly.entity_id
_entity_poly.type
_entity_poly.pdbx_seq_one_letter_code
_entity_poly.pdbx_strand_id
1 'polypeptide(L)'
;MTKSKVSKANETKETKTMSKKPKVEKREEDEDFLEFDESFLNHFDQKRIHESAQVFSAISSEMRQRMIQMISEDSRHISSIARELGISVPVASKHIKILEDAGLVERKVFGKTHVLSLKKNSFNKAFDSFAPVKKLEVEKGTTLMDAFRRVSIVEVKNIGGRNFIVSADGEEGYFIYEVNGKLIDKRAEEFILEEDSVISWKRLEPVTKKKLVVSVKK
;
A
#
# COMPACT_ATOMS: atom_id res chain seq x y z
N MET A 1 -39.50 48.77 -42.09
CA MET A 1 -39.14 47.60 -41.25
C MET A 1 -40.18 46.51 -41.53
N THR A 2 -40.07 45.73 -42.62
CA THR A 2 -39.46 44.36 -42.74
C THR A 2 -40.02 43.37 -41.70
N LYS A 3 -40.63 42.20 -41.99
CA LYS A 3 -40.82 41.30 -43.16
C LYS A 3 -42.13 40.52 -42.89
N SER A 4 -43.04 40.19 -43.81
CA SER A 4 -42.98 39.36 -45.03
C SER A 4 -42.85 37.84 -44.81
N LYS A 5 -43.99 37.16 -45.04
CA LYS A 5 -44.25 35.85 -45.72
C LYS A 5 -43.61 34.53 -45.22
N VAL A 6 -44.26 33.45 -45.71
CA VAL A 6 -43.78 32.04 -45.92
C VAL A 6 -44.20 31.09 -44.77
N SER A 7 -44.70 29.85 -44.94
CA SER A 7 -45.10 28.99 -46.08
C SER A 7 -45.94 27.77 -45.63
N LYS A 8 -46.74 27.28 -46.59
CA LYS A 8 -47.13 25.88 -46.89
C LYS A 8 -46.28 24.72 -46.33
N ALA A 9 -47.00 23.64 -45.97
CA ALA A 9 -46.85 22.20 -46.28
C ALA A 9 -45.42 21.66 -46.55
N ASN A 10 -44.99 20.48 -46.10
CA ASN A 10 -45.60 19.17 -46.28
C ASN A 10 -44.81 18.09 -45.52
N GLU A 11 -45.38 16.89 -45.44
CA GLU A 11 -44.87 15.61 -44.91
C GLU A 11 -43.38 15.31 -45.15
N THR A 12 -42.73 14.68 -44.17
CA THR A 12 -41.55 13.83 -44.43
C THR A 12 -41.60 12.52 -43.65
N LYS A 13 -41.52 11.45 -44.43
CA LYS A 13 -41.53 10.03 -44.10
C LYS A 13 -40.40 9.64 -43.13
N GLU A 14 -40.74 8.72 -42.22
CA GLU A 14 -39.79 7.89 -41.48
C GLU A 14 -38.93 7.07 -42.46
N THR A 15 -37.62 7.34 -42.50
CA THR A 15 -36.63 6.47 -43.12
C THR A 15 -35.95 5.62 -42.06
N LYS A 16 -36.20 4.32 -42.16
CA LYS A 16 -35.54 3.23 -41.44
C LYS A 16 -34.09 3.10 -41.90
N THR A 17 -33.13 3.55 -41.09
CA THR A 17 -31.69 3.37 -41.37
C THR A 17 -31.12 2.24 -40.51
N MET A 18 -30.74 1.16 -41.18
CA MET A 18 -29.92 0.06 -40.64
C MET A 18 -28.57 0.59 -40.16
N SER A 19 -28.31 0.53 -38.86
CA SER A 19 -26.95 0.67 -38.31
C SER A 19 -26.24 -0.68 -38.38
N LYS A 20 -25.40 -0.86 -39.41
CA LYS A 20 -24.42 -1.95 -39.46
C LYS A 20 -23.33 -1.66 -38.43
N LYS A 21 -23.22 -2.52 -37.41
CA LYS A 21 -22.08 -2.51 -36.47
C LYS A 21 -20.76 -2.71 -37.24
N PRO A 22 -19.67 -1.99 -36.90
CA PRO A 22 -18.38 -2.19 -37.52
C PRO A 22 -17.79 -3.55 -37.11
N LYS A 23 -17.15 -4.19 -38.10
CA LYS A 23 -16.47 -5.48 -38.01
C LYS A 23 -15.12 -5.23 -37.33
N VAL A 24 -14.94 -5.73 -36.10
CA VAL A 24 -13.64 -5.68 -35.41
C VAL A 24 -12.77 -6.79 -35.99
N GLU A 25 -11.77 -6.37 -36.76
CA GLU A 25 -10.74 -7.21 -37.35
C GLU A 25 -9.80 -7.67 -36.23
N LYS A 26 -9.76 -8.99 -35.98
CA LYS A 26 -8.81 -9.57 -35.02
C LYS A 26 -7.42 -9.47 -35.63
N ARG A 27 -6.51 -8.75 -34.97
CA ARG A 27 -5.07 -8.92 -35.21
C ARG A 27 -4.64 -10.18 -34.48
N GLU A 28 -4.01 -11.06 -35.23
CA GLU A 28 -3.28 -12.22 -34.73
C GLU A 28 -2.15 -11.71 -33.83
N GLU A 29 -2.12 -12.22 -32.60
CA GLU A 29 -1.05 -11.99 -31.64
C GLU A 29 0.11 -12.91 -32.02
N ASP A 30 1.21 -12.32 -32.49
CA ASP A 30 2.47 -13.02 -32.66
C ASP A 30 3.01 -13.34 -31.25
N GLU A 31 2.85 -14.60 -30.85
CA GLU A 31 3.46 -15.22 -29.68
C GLU A 31 4.98 -15.30 -29.86
N ASP A 32 5.69 -14.25 -29.47
CA ASP A 32 7.11 -14.31 -29.12
C ASP A 32 7.39 -13.18 -28.12
N PHE A 33 6.73 -13.26 -26.97
CA PHE A 33 6.94 -12.36 -25.84
C PHE A 33 7.73 -13.12 -24.77
N LEU A 34 8.91 -12.62 -24.42
CA LEU A 34 9.70 -13.11 -23.29
C LEU A 34 8.86 -12.96 -22.01
N GLU A 35 8.40 -14.09 -21.47
CA GLU A 35 7.63 -14.17 -20.24
C GLU A 35 8.35 -13.46 -19.09
N PHE A 36 7.73 -12.38 -18.60
CA PHE A 36 7.95 -11.90 -17.24
C PHE A 36 7.52 -13.04 -16.31
N ASP A 37 8.48 -13.83 -15.83
CA ASP A 37 8.25 -15.14 -15.21
C ASP A 37 7.04 -15.15 -14.25
N GLU A 38 5.95 -15.81 -14.66
CA GLU A 38 4.76 -16.00 -13.81
C GLU A 38 5.11 -16.66 -12.48
N SER A 39 6.20 -17.44 -12.42
CA SER A 39 6.69 -18.06 -11.20
C SER A 39 7.17 -17.02 -10.17
N PHE A 40 7.77 -15.91 -10.62
CA PHE A 40 8.22 -14.83 -9.75
C PHE A 40 7.04 -14.12 -9.07
N LEU A 41 5.99 -13.81 -9.83
CA LEU A 41 4.78 -13.18 -9.30
C LEU A 41 3.98 -14.12 -8.40
N ASN A 42 3.83 -15.39 -8.80
CA ASN A 42 3.15 -16.39 -7.98
C ASN A 42 3.86 -16.65 -6.65
N HIS A 43 5.20 -16.71 -6.67
CA HIS A 43 6.00 -16.82 -5.45
C HIS A 43 5.82 -15.60 -4.54
N PHE A 44 5.80 -14.40 -5.11
CA PHE A 44 5.59 -13.15 -4.38
C PHE A 44 4.20 -13.09 -3.73
N ASP A 45 3.15 -13.48 -4.45
CA ASP A 45 1.78 -13.47 -3.94
C ASP A 45 1.50 -14.57 -2.90
N GLN A 46 2.00 -15.79 -3.09
CA GLN A 46 1.87 -16.86 -2.09
C GLN A 46 2.54 -16.49 -0.77
N LYS A 47 3.73 -15.88 -0.83
CA LYS A 47 4.44 -15.41 0.35
C LYS A 47 3.65 -14.31 1.08
N ARG A 48 3.05 -13.35 0.35
CA ARG A 48 2.22 -12.28 0.94
C ARG A 48 0.99 -12.82 1.67
N ILE A 49 0.30 -13.80 1.09
CA ILE A 49 -0.87 -14.44 1.71
C ILE A 49 -0.48 -15.19 2.98
N HIS A 50 0.66 -15.89 2.97
CA HIS A 50 1.14 -16.60 4.14
C HIS A 50 1.49 -15.65 5.30
N GLU A 51 2.21 -14.56 5.02
CA GLU A 51 2.59 -13.57 6.04
C GLU A 51 1.36 -12.88 6.65
N SER A 52 0.36 -12.52 5.84
CA SER A 52 -0.87 -11.89 6.35
C SER A 52 -1.71 -12.86 7.17
N ALA A 53 -1.83 -14.12 6.75
CA ALA A 53 -2.55 -15.16 7.49
C ALA A 53 -1.96 -15.39 8.89
N GLN A 54 -0.63 -15.40 9.04
CA GLN A 54 0.03 -15.51 10.35
C GLN A 54 -0.32 -14.35 11.27
N VAL A 55 -0.31 -13.11 10.76
CA VAL A 55 -0.70 -11.93 11.52
C VAL A 55 -2.17 -11.98 11.93
N PHE A 56 -3.09 -12.28 11.01
CA PHE A 56 -4.52 -12.35 11.33
C PHE A 56 -4.85 -13.46 12.33
N SER A 57 -4.24 -14.63 12.17
CA SER A 57 -4.36 -15.72 13.14
C SER A 57 -3.82 -15.29 14.51
N ALA A 58 -2.66 -14.63 14.57
CA ALA A 58 -2.09 -14.13 15.80
C ALA A 58 -2.99 -13.07 16.48
N ILE A 59 -3.67 -12.19 15.76
CA ILE A 59 -4.54 -11.18 16.39
C ILE A 59 -5.98 -11.63 16.61
N SER A 60 -6.40 -12.82 16.14
CA SER A 60 -7.75 -13.35 16.35
C SER A 60 -8.13 -13.64 17.81
N SER A 61 -7.16 -13.60 18.74
CA SER A 61 -7.38 -13.84 20.17
C SER A 61 -7.50 -12.53 20.95
N GLU A 62 -8.60 -12.35 21.65
CA GLU A 62 -8.84 -11.20 22.54
C GLU A 62 -7.70 -11.01 23.56
N MET A 63 -7.20 -12.09 24.17
CA MET A 63 -6.08 -12.04 25.11
C MET A 63 -4.82 -11.45 24.47
N ARG A 64 -4.51 -11.84 23.22
CA ARG A 64 -3.34 -11.32 22.50
C ARG A 64 -3.55 -9.88 22.04
N GLN A 65 -4.77 -9.49 21.68
CA GLN A 65 -5.13 -8.10 21.40
C GLN A 65 -4.91 -7.21 22.64
N ARG A 66 -5.33 -7.66 23.83
CA ARG A 66 -5.05 -6.94 25.09
C ARG A 66 -3.55 -6.81 25.36
N MET A 67 -2.76 -7.87 25.14
CA MET A 67 -1.30 -7.79 25.25
C MET A 67 -0.68 -6.77 24.27
N ILE A 68 -1.13 -6.78 23.01
CA ILE A 68 -0.70 -5.79 21.99
C ILE A 68 -1.01 -4.37 22.46
N GLN A 69 -2.22 -4.12 22.96
CA GLN A 69 -2.63 -2.81 23.47
C GLN A 69 -1.69 -2.33 24.57
N MET A 70 -1.41 -3.18 25.56
CA MET A 70 -0.51 -2.85 26.67
C MET A 70 0.92 -2.54 26.21
N ILE A 71 1.45 -3.30 25.24
CA ILE A 71 2.81 -3.11 24.70
C ILE A 71 2.89 -1.91 23.73
N SER A 72 1.76 -1.50 23.14
CA SER A 72 1.70 -0.38 22.20
C SER A 72 1.90 0.98 22.87
N GLU A 73 1.51 1.09 24.15
CA GLU A 73 1.69 2.29 24.96
C GLU A 73 3.15 2.48 25.32
N ASP A 74 3.77 1.43 25.88
CA ASP A 74 5.16 1.44 26.33
C ASP A 74 5.76 0.03 26.27
N SER A 75 7.10 -0.06 26.25
CA SER A 75 7.77 -1.35 26.37
C SER A 75 7.55 -1.93 27.77
N ARG A 76 7.06 -3.18 27.87
CA ARG A 76 6.66 -3.79 29.16
C ARG A 76 7.39 -5.09 29.46
N HIS A 77 7.58 -5.36 30.74
CA HIS A 77 8.06 -6.67 31.19
C HIS A 77 6.97 -7.73 31.06
N ILE A 78 7.36 -8.94 30.64
CA ILE A 78 6.40 -10.05 30.53
C ILE A 78 5.69 -10.38 31.84
N SER A 79 6.39 -10.25 32.98
CA SER A 79 5.81 -10.47 34.31
C SER A 79 4.76 -9.42 34.67
N SER A 80 4.96 -8.17 34.27
CA SER A 80 3.98 -7.09 34.45
C SER A 80 2.72 -7.37 33.63
N ILE A 81 2.88 -7.81 32.38
CA ILE A 81 1.75 -8.18 31.52
C ILE A 81 0.95 -9.34 32.13
N ALA A 82 1.66 -10.39 32.57
CA ALA A 82 1.02 -11.55 33.19
C ALA A 82 0.20 -11.15 34.44
N ARG A 83 0.77 -10.30 35.30
CA ARG A 83 0.12 -9.82 36.52
C ARG A 83 -1.15 -9.01 36.22
N GLU A 84 -1.08 -8.08 35.28
CA GLU A 84 -2.21 -7.20 34.93
C GLU A 84 -3.34 -7.95 34.22
N LEU A 85 -3.02 -8.98 33.45
CA LEU A 85 -4.00 -9.86 32.81
C LEU A 85 -4.49 -11.01 33.71
N GLY A 86 -3.97 -11.13 34.93
CA GLY A 86 -4.37 -12.19 35.87
C GLY A 86 -3.99 -13.61 35.42
N ILE A 87 -2.94 -13.76 34.61
CA ILE A 87 -2.47 -15.04 34.07
C ILE A 87 -1.07 -15.38 34.57
N SER A 88 -0.68 -16.66 34.45
CA SER A 88 0.68 -17.06 34.79
C SER A 88 1.69 -16.60 33.74
N VAL A 89 2.94 -16.37 34.16
CA VAL A 89 4.04 -15.98 33.26
C VAL A 89 4.26 -17.01 32.13
N PRO A 90 4.18 -18.34 32.35
CA PRO A 90 4.25 -19.31 31.25
C PRO A 90 3.13 -19.14 30.21
N VAL A 91 1.90 -18.87 30.65
CA VAL A 91 0.76 -18.63 29.74
C VAL A 91 0.98 -17.34 28.95
N ALA A 92 1.41 -16.26 29.62
CA ALA A 92 1.79 -15.02 28.94
C ALA A 92 2.90 -15.25 27.91
N SER A 93 3.93 -16.03 28.25
CA SER A 93 5.05 -16.35 27.35
C SER A 93 4.60 -17.10 26.11
N LYS A 94 3.64 -18.02 26.22
CA LYS A 94 3.05 -18.72 25.07
C LYS A 94 2.34 -17.75 24.13
N HIS A 95 1.55 -16.82 24.68
CA HIS A 95 0.86 -15.80 23.87
C HIS A 95 1.85 -14.85 23.18
N ILE A 96 2.87 -14.39 23.91
CA ILE A 96 3.92 -13.54 23.36
C ILE A 96 4.68 -14.26 22.26
N LYS A 97 4.99 -15.55 22.42
CA LYS A 97 5.69 -16.32 21.39
C LYS A 97 4.92 -16.36 20.07
N ILE A 98 3.59 -16.55 20.11
CA ILE A 98 2.74 -16.48 18.92
C ILE A 98 2.83 -15.09 18.26
N LEU A 99 2.83 -14.02 19.06
CA LEU A 99 2.97 -12.65 18.55
C LEU A 99 4.37 -12.37 17.98
N GLU A 100 5.42 -12.95 18.56
CA GLU A 100 6.80 -12.88 18.05
C GLU A 100 6.94 -13.62 16.72
N ASP A 101 6.34 -14.81 16.62
CA ASP A 101 6.38 -15.64 15.41
C ASP A 101 5.63 -14.98 14.25
N ALA A 102 4.53 -14.29 14.54
CA ALA A 102 3.84 -13.42 13.58
C ALA A 102 4.56 -12.07 13.33
N GLY A 103 5.72 -11.85 13.94
CA GLY A 103 6.54 -10.64 13.77
C GLY A 103 5.94 -9.38 14.39
N LEU A 104 4.91 -9.45 15.23
CA LEU A 104 4.21 -8.31 15.82
C LEU A 104 4.93 -7.75 17.06
N VAL A 105 5.62 -8.61 17.80
CA VAL A 105 6.35 -8.25 19.03
C VAL A 105 7.82 -8.59 18.89
N GLU A 106 8.68 -7.76 19.47
CA GLU A 106 10.08 -8.10 19.72
C GLU A 106 10.36 -8.23 21.21
N ARG A 107 11.32 -9.08 21.57
CA ARG A 107 11.77 -9.29 22.94
C ARG A 107 13.24 -8.98 23.06
N LYS A 108 13.57 -8.14 24.05
CA LYS A 108 14.95 -7.86 24.48
C LYS A 108 15.18 -8.49 25.84
N VAL A 109 16.30 -9.20 25.99
CA VAL A 109 16.64 -9.93 27.21
C VAL A 109 17.76 -9.20 27.94
N PHE A 110 17.50 -8.83 29.19
CA PHE A 110 18.44 -8.18 30.10
C PHE A 110 18.61 -9.07 31.33
N GLY A 111 19.58 -9.99 31.29
CA GLY A 111 19.74 -11.02 32.32
C GLY A 111 18.50 -11.91 32.42
N LYS A 112 17.80 -11.87 33.56
CA LYS A 112 16.54 -12.61 33.78
C LYS A 112 15.29 -11.86 33.31
N THR A 113 15.46 -10.64 32.82
CA THR A 113 14.38 -9.72 32.52
C THR A 113 14.07 -9.71 31.02
N HIS A 114 12.82 -9.98 30.66
CA HIS A 114 12.36 -9.91 29.27
C HIS A 114 11.49 -8.67 29.08
N VAL A 115 11.96 -7.76 28.24
CA VAL A 115 11.25 -6.52 27.85
C VAL A 115 10.67 -6.72 26.46
N LEU A 116 9.39 -6.37 26.31
CA LEU A 116 8.61 -6.57 25.09
C LEU A 116 8.26 -5.21 24.48
N SER A 117 8.42 -5.08 23.17
CA SER A 117 8.05 -3.89 22.39
C SER A 117 7.29 -4.27 21.12
N LEU A 118 6.41 -3.37 20.68
CA LEU A 118 5.60 -3.58 19.47
C LEU A 118 6.42 -3.25 18.22
N LYS A 119 6.41 -4.15 17.24
CA LYS A 119 6.95 -3.88 15.90
C LYS A 119 5.88 -3.19 15.05
N LYS A 120 5.80 -1.86 15.18
CA LYS A 120 4.74 -1.02 14.58
C LYS A 120 4.53 -1.24 13.08
N ASN A 121 5.58 -1.57 12.33
CA ASN A 121 5.51 -1.76 10.88
C ASN A 121 4.97 -3.14 10.45
N SER A 122 4.80 -4.08 11.37
CA SER A 122 4.42 -5.45 11.02
C SER A 122 2.96 -5.59 10.58
N PHE A 123 2.07 -4.73 11.10
CA PHE A 123 0.68 -4.67 10.64
C PHE A 123 0.59 -4.21 9.18
N ASN A 124 1.36 -3.18 8.81
CA ASN A 124 1.37 -2.66 7.45
C ASN A 124 1.73 -3.77 6.46
N LYS A 125 2.73 -4.59 6.76
CA LYS A 125 3.13 -5.72 5.90
C LYS A 125 2.01 -6.75 5.69
N ALA A 126 1.20 -7.03 6.71
CA ALA A 126 0.06 -7.93 6.55
C ALA A 126 -1.00 -7.33 5.63
N PHE A 127 -1.28 -6.03 5.77
CA PHE A 127 -2.20 -5.31 4.88
C PHE A 127 -1.65 -5.12 3.47
N ASP A 128 -0.34 -5.02 3.32
CA ASP A 128 0.32 -4.93 2.03
C ASP A 128 -0.11 -6.09 1.14
N SER A 129 -0.45 -7.28 1.68
CA SER A 129 -0.98 -8.43 0.89
C SER A 129 -2.27 -8.15 0.11
N PHE A 130 -3.07 -7.19 0.55
CA PHE A 130 -4.31 -6.77 -0.13
C PHE A 130 -4.10 -5.59 -1.07
N ALA A 131 -2.91 -4.99 -1.08
CA ALA A 131 -2.61 -3.88 -1.98
C ALA A 131 -2.73 -4.35 -3.45
N PRO A 132 -3.47 -3.62 -4.30
CA PRO A 132 -3.65 -3.98 -5.69
C PRO A 132 -2.31 -3.90 -6.42
N VAL A 133 -1.99 -4.95 -7.18
CA VAL A 133 -0.80 -4.99 -8.03
C VAL A 133 -1.22 -4.58 -9.44
N LYS A 134 -0.60 -3.53 -9.96
CA LYS A 134 -0.78 -3.08 -11.36
C LYS A 134 0.46 -3.48 -12.14
N LYS A 135 0.29 -4.34 -13.16
CA LYS A 135 1.36 -4.65 -14.12
C LYS A 135 1.45 -3.52 -15.13
N LEU A 136 2.68 -3.10 -15.44
CA LEU A 136 2.94 -2.03 -16.39
C LEU A 136 4.22 -2.35 -17.17
N GLU A 137 4.14 -2.26 -18.48
CA GLU A 137 5.30 -2.26 -19.36
C GLU A 137 5.68 -0.82 -19.70
N VAL A 138 6.98 -0.53 -19.63
CA VAL A 138 7.54 0.78 -19.96
C VAL A 138 8.76 0.63 -20.84
N GLU A 139 9.00 1.61 -21.69
CA GLU A 139 10.23 1.67 -22.48
C GLU A 139 11.43 1.91 -21.54
N LYS A 140 12.57 1.32 -21.88
CA LYS A 140 13.83 1.56 -21.17
C LYS A 140 14.15 3.05 -21.14
N GLY A 141 14.55 3.56 -19.98
CA GLY A 141 14.80 5.00 -19.79
C GLY A 141 13.59 5.78 -19.27
N THR A 142 12.42 5.15 -19.14
CA THR A 142 11.24 5.78 -18.51
C THR A 142 11.53 6.11 -17.05
N THR A 143 11.14 7.31 -16.62
CA THR A 143 11.26 7.70 -15.22
C THR A 143 10.20 6.99 -14.38
N LEU A 144 10.50 6.76 -13.10
CA LEU A 144 9.56 6.12 -12.18
C LEU A 144 8.26 6.92 -12.03
N MET A 145 8.36 8.26 -12.03
CA MET A 145 7.18 9.11 -11.94
C MET A 145 6.28 9.00 -13.16
N ASP A 146 6.87 8.93 -14.37
CA ASP A 146 6.10 8.76 -15.60
C ASP A 146 5.45 7.38 -15.68
N ALA A 147 6.16 6.34 -15.23
CA ALA A 147 5.59 5.01 -15.06
C ALA A 147 4.39 5.03 -14.09
N PHE A 148 4.53 5.67 -12.93
CA PHE A 148 3.47 5.72 -11.93
C PHE A 148 2.22 6.48 -12.41
N ARG A 149 2.40 7.59 -13.15
CA ARG A 149 1.29 8.34 -13.76
C ARG A 149 0.49 7.55 -14.79
N ARG A 150 1.06 6.50 -15.39
CA ARG A 150 0.31 5.63 -16.33
C ARG A 150 -0.70 4.74 -15.61
N VAL A 151 -0.46 4.43 -14.34
CA VAL A 151 -1.27 3.48 -13.58
C VAL A 151 -2.11 4.15 -12.50
N SER A 152 -1.77 5.36 -12.07
CA SER A 152 -2.48 6.08 -11.01
C SER A 152 -2.63 7.57 -11.31
N ILE A 153 -3.77 8.13 -10.88
CA ILE A 153 -4.01 9.58 -10.94
C ILE A 153 -3.34 10.19 -9.73
N VAL A 154 -2.37 11.08 -9.94
CA VAL A 154 -1.52 11.60 -8.87
C VAL A 154 -1.48 13.11 -8.85
N GLU A 155 -1.55 13.69 -7.65
CA GLU A 155 -1.32 15.11 -7.43
C GLU A 155 0.07 15.31 -6.85
N VAL A 156 0.83 16.25 -7.43
CA VAL A 156 2.19 16.55 -7.00
C VAL A 156 2.26 18.00 -6.52
N LYS A 157 2.84 18.22 -5.35
CA LYS A 157 3.08 19.54 -4.80
C LYS A 157 4.57 19.79 -4.62
N ASN A 158 5.03 20.97 -5.04
CA ASN A 158 6.38 21.41 -4.75
C ASN A 158 6.45 21.99 -3.32
N ILE A 159 7.28 21.39 -2.48
CA ILE A 159 7.53 21.83 -1.10
C ILE A 159 9.04 21.94 -0.94
N GLY A 160 9.55 23.17 -0.76
CA GLY A 160 10.98 23.41 -0.56
C GLY A 160 11.87 22.97 -1.73
N GLY A 161 11.39 23.09 -2.98
CA GLY A 161 12.12 22.68 -4.17
C GLY A 161 12.12 21.18 -4.44
N ARG A 162 11.35 20.40 -3.68
CA ARG A 162 11.11 18.96 -3.88
C ARG A 162 9.64 18.72 -4.23
N ASN A 163 9.42 17.85 -5.21
CA ASN A 163 8.10 17.41 -5.58
C ASN A 163 7.69 16.25 -4.67
N PHE A 164 6.53 16.38 -4.04
CA PHE A 164 5.93 15.32 -3.22
C PHE A 164 4.60 14.93 -3.84
N ILE A 165 4.35 13.63 -3.96
CA ILE A 165 3.03 13.13 -4.26
C ILE A 165 2.18 13.32 -3.01
N VAL A 166 1.13 14.13 -3.13
CA VAL A 166 0.22 14.52 -2.04
C VAL A 166 -1.15 13.83 -2.14
N SER A 167 -1.44 13.19 -3.27
CA SER A 167 -2.60 12.35 -3.48
C SER A 167 -2.33 11.32 -4.57
N ALA A 168 -2.89 10.11 -4.43
CA ALA A 168 -2.89 9.07 -5.45
C ALA A 168 -4.26 8.37 -5.47
N ASP A 169 -4.86 8.23 -6.65
CA ASP A 169 -6.16 7.59 -6.89
C ASP A 169 -7.28 8.14 -5.98
N GLY A 170 -7.22 9.44 -5.66
CA GLY A 170 -8.19 10.14 -4.81
C GLY A 170 -7.91 10.03 -3.30
N GLU A 171 -6.87 9.32 -2.89
CA GLU A 171 -6.44 9.25 -1.50
C GLU A 171 -5.36 10.30 -1.19
N GLU A 172 -5.68 11.24 -0.29
CA GLU A 172 -4.72 12.23 0.19
C GLU A 172 -3.65 11.60 1.11
N GLY A 173 -2.40 12.05 0.95
CA GLY A 173 -1.28 11.62 1.79
C GLY A 173 0.07 11.86 1.13
N TYR A 174 1.15 11.86 1.92
CA TYR A 174 2.50 11.87 1.36
C TYR A 174 2.90 10.46 0.99
N PHE A 175 3.40 10.25 -0.22
CA PHE A 175 3.85 8.92 -0.67
C PHE A 175 5.37 8.86 -0.79
N ILE A 176 5.92 7.70 -0.41
CA ILE A 176 7.32 7.30 -0.64
C ILE A 176 7.33 6.03 -1.50
N TYR A 177 8.47 5.69 -2.09
CA TYR A 177 8.60 4.48 -2.89
C TYR A 177 9.81 3.63 -2.48
N GLU A 178 9.66 2.33 -2.63
CA GLU A 178 10.74 1.34 -2.54
C GLU A 178 10.95 0.68 -3.91
N VAL A 179 12.20 0.34 -4.23
CA VAL A 179 12.56 -0.42 -5.42
C VAL A 179 13.18 -1.73 -4.96
N ASN A 180 12.61 -2.86 -5.41
CA ASN A 180 13.01 -4.21 -5.00
C ASN A 180 13.10 -4.36 -3.47
N GLY A 181 12.15 -3.74 -2.75
CA GLY A 181 12.04 -3.76 -1.28
C GLY A 181 13.02 -2.85 -0.53
N LYS A 182 13.80 -2.02 -1.22
CA LYS A 182 14.70 -1.04 -0.61
C LYS A 182 14.17 0.38 -0.78
N LEU A 183 14.16 1.16 0.30
CA LEU A 183 13.82 2.58 0.25
C LEU A 183 14.89 3.34 -0.54
N ILE A 184 14.46 4.14 -1.50
CA ILE A 184 15.33 4.93 -2.37
C ILE A 184 15.20 6.42 -2.03
N ASP A 185 16.34 7.11 -1.84
CA ASP A 185 16.41 8.55 -1.52
C ASP A 185 16.54 9.46 -2.76
N LYS A 186 16.35 8.89 -3.96
CA LYS A 186 16.28 9.65 -5.21
C LYS A 186 14.86 10.16 -5.43
N ARG A 187 14.71 11.26 -6.18
CA ARG A 187 13.37 11.69 -6.62
C ARG A 187 12.82 10.69 -7.63
N ALA A 188 11.51 10.48 -7.64
CA ALA A 188 10.89 9.57 -8.61
C ALA A 188 11.05 10.08 -10.05
N GLU A 189 11.16 11.40 -10.24
CA GLU A 189 11.47 12.03 -11.53
C GLU A 189 12.92 11.79 -12.00
N GLU A 190 13.83 11.46 -11.08
CA GLU A 190 15.26 11.23 -11.35
C GLU A 190 15.61 9.73 -11.36
N PHE A 191 14.68 8.87 -10.94
CA PHE A 191 14.88 7.42 -10.92
C PHE A 191 14.49 6.84 -12.28
N ILE A 192 15.48 6.30 -12.99
CA ILE A 192 15.30 5.71 -14.32
C ILE A 192 15.18 4.19 -14.19
N LEU A 193 14.18 3.62 -14.86
CA LEU A 193 13.98 2.18 -14.96
C LEU A 193 14.85 1.61 -16.09
N GLU A 194 15.89 0.88 -15.71
CA GLU A 194 16.87 0.26 -16.61
C GLU A 194 16.69 -1.27 -16.74
N GLU A 195 16.06 -1.88 -15.73
CA GLU A 195 15.84 -3.31 -15.58
C GLU A 195 14.51 -3.59 -14.87
N ASP A 196 14.03 -4.83 -14.98
CA ASP A 196 12.80 -5.30 -14.34
C ASP A 196 12.85 -5.08 -12.83
N SER A 197 11.86 -4.37 -12.31
CA SER A 197 11.88 -3.89 -10.93
C SER A 197 10.49 -3.94 -10.31
N VAL A 198 10.42 -4.35 -9.04
CA VAL A 198 9.20 -4.25 -8.23
C VAL A 198 9.20 -2.91 -7.50
N ILE A 199 8.20 -2.09 -7.79
CA ILE A 199 8.04 -0.77 -7.18
C ILE A 199 6.88 -0.81 -6.19
N SER A 200 7.16 -0.43 -4.95
CA SER A 200 6.14 -0.31 -3.90
C SER A 200 5.95 1.14 -3.50
N TRP A 201 4.80 1.72 -3.81
CA TRP A 201 4.38 3.04 -3.33
C TRP A 201 3.69 2.91 -1.98
N LYS A 202 4.22 3.57 -0.96
CA LYS A 202 3.69 3.54 0.41
C LYS A 202 3.22 4.92 0.82
N ARG A 203 1.97 5.01 1.26
CA ARG A 203 1.46 6.19 1.93
C ARG A 203 2.13 6.31 3.30
N LEU A 204 2.70 7.48 3.59
CA LEU A 204 3.19 7.80 4.91
C LEU A 204 2.01 8.03 5.83
N GLU A 205 1.88 7.15 6.83
CA GLU A 205 0.97 7.42 7.94
C GLU A 205 1.47 8.65 8.71
N PRO A 206 0.69 9.74 8.79
CA PRO A 206 1.09 10.88 9.58
C PRO A 206 1.27 10.42 11.02
N VAL A 207 2.44 10.69 11.61
CA VAL A 207 2.61 10.53 13.07
C VAL A 207 1.68 11.56 13.69
N THR A 208 0.50 11.10 14.10
CA THR A 208 -0.78 11.82 14.10
C THR A 208 -0.84 13.03 15.05
N LYS A 209 0.19 13.25 15.86
CA LYS A 209 0.57 14.49 16.57
C LYS A 209 1.77 14.16 17.46
N LYS A 210 2.92 14.84 17.30
CA LYS A 210 3.94 14.89 18.35
C LYS A 210 3.66 16.09 19.24
N LYS A 211 3.14 15.87 20.45
CA LYS A 211 2.97 16.92 21.46
C LYS A 211 4.29 17.08 22.22
N LEU A 212 4.81 18.30 22.24
CA LEU A 212 6.03 18.65 22.99
C LEU A 212 5.64 19.61 24.10
N VAL A 213 5.88 19.22 25.35
CA VAL A 213 5.77 20.13 26.51
C VAL A 213 7.19 20.58 26.83
N VAL A 214 7.52 21.81 26.47
CA VAL A 214 8.84 22.41 26.71
C VAL A 214 8.77 23.31 27.93
N SER A 215 9.47 22.93 28.99
CA SER A 215 9.75 23.81 30.11
C SER A 215 11.14 24.43 29.93
N VAL A 216 11.20 25.76 29.80
CA VAL A 216 12.46 26.51 29.75
C VAL A 216 12.86 26.84 31.19
N LYS A 217 14.05 26.38 31.62
CA LYS A 217 14.62 26.79 32.91
C LYS A 217 15.17 28.21 32.78
N LYS A 218 14.88 29.05 33.79
CA LYS A 218 15.50 30.37 33.96
C LYS A 218 16.96 30.21 34.38
#